data_AF-A0AAU6WMU8-F1
#
_entry.id   AF-A0AAU6WMU8-F1
#
_cell.length_a   1.000
_cell.length_b   1.000
_cell.length_c   1.000
_cell.angle_alpha   90.00
_cell.angle_beta   90.00
_cell.angle_gamma   90.00
#
_symmetry.space_group_name_H-M   'P 1'
#
loop_
_entity.id
_entity.type
_entity.pdbx_description
1 polymer ?
#
loop_
_entity_poly.entity_id
_entity_poly.type
_entity_poly.pdbx_seq_one_letter_code
_entity_poly.pdbx_strand_id
1 'polypeptide(L)'
;MHKIIKTGEWKYSGNTYLPILLVEQDPAHLPPSASVAFSSNIGKDKTVYYLHFGKYLIDEKGYVSSDSSSRPFLSVQEAMGYAERNIEILNWDMDQ
;
A
#
# COMPACT_ATOMS: atom_id res chain seq x y z
N MET A 1 14.76 -0.33 0.39
CA MET A 1 14.48 -1.58 -0.39
C MET A 1 12.98 -1.62 -0.64
N HIS A 2 12.53 -2.01 -1.83
CA HIS A 2 11.10 -2.08 -2.17
C HIS A 2 10.70 -3.53 -2.35
N LYS A 3 9.62 -3.94 -1.69
CA LYS A 3 9.12 -5.31 -1.78
C LYS A 3 7.61 -5.30 -1.83
N ILE A 4 7.06 -5.88 -2.90
CA ILE A 4 5.64 -6.26 -2.92
C ILE A 4 5.46 -7.40 -1.92
N ILE A 5 4.58 -7.17 -0.94
CA ILE A 5 4.26 -8.16 0.09
C ILE A 5 3.01 -8.95 -0.32
N LYS A 6 2.01 -8.26 -0.88
CA LYS A 6 0.74 -8.89 -1.24
C LYS A 6 0.02 -8.13 -2.33
N THR A 7 -0.61 -8.86 -3.25
CA THR A 7 -1.51 -8.33 -4.29
C THR A 7 -2.89 -8.93 -4.11
N GLY A 8 -3.90 -8.24 -4.60
CA GLY A 8 -5.26 -8.75 -4.66
C GLY A 8 -6.21 -7.75 -5.29
N GLU A 9 -7.49 -7.97 -5.10
CA GLU A 9 -8.56 -7.11 -5.58
C GLU A 9 -9.61 -6.86 -4.48
N TRP A 10 -10.22 -5.68 -4.54
CA TRP A 10 -11.32 -5.31 -3.66
C TRP A 10 -12.50 -4.76 -4.43
N LYS A 11 -13.71 -4.98 -3.91
CA LYS A 11 -14.94 -4.45 -4.51
C LYS A 11 -15.07 -2.94 -4.24
N TYR A 12 -14.92 -2.14 -5.29
CA TYR A 12 -15.05 -0.69 -5.21
C TYR A 12 -16.53 -0.26 -5.25
N SER A 13 -17.26 -0.68 -6.29
CA SER A 13 -18.68 -0.31 -6.48
C SER A 13 -19.37 -1.21 -7.49
N GLY A 14 -20.62 -1.63 -7.23
CA GLY A 14 -21.38 -2.48 -8.15
C GLY A 14 -20.63 -3.78 -8.46
N ASN A 15 -20.38 -4.06 -9.74
CA ASN A 15 -19.56 -5.19 -10.20
C ASN A 15 -18.10 -4.80 -10.49
N THR A 16 -17.65 -3.63 -10.03
CA THR A 16 -16.30 -3.12 -10.27
C THR A 16 -15.38 -3.52 -9.14
N TYR A 17 -14.32 -4.23 -9.50
CA TYR A 17 -13.21 -4.60 -8.64
C TYR A 17 -11.99 -3.78 -9.03
N LEU A 18 -11.22 -3.36 -8.03
CA LEU A 18 -9.99 -2.62 -8.22
C LEU A 18 -8.83 -3.36 -7.56
N PRO A 19 -7.61 -3.25 -8.09
CA PRO A 19 -6.47 -3.86 -7.44
C PRO A 19 -6.20 -3.22 -6.08
N ILE A 20 -5.62 -4.01 -5.19
CA ILE A 20 -5.06 -3.59 -3.91
C ILE A 20 -3.68 -4.20 -3.77
N LEU A 21 -2.74 -3.43 -3.24
CA LEU A 21 -1.34 -3.79 -3.17
C LEU A 21 -0.75 -3.38 -1.83
N LEU A 22 -0.20 -4.35 -1.10
CA LEU A 22 0.59 -4.11 0.10
C LEU A 22 2.07 -4.17 -0.25
N VAL A 23 2.79 -3.09 -0.01
CA VAL A 23 4.22 -2.98 -0.28
C VAL A 23 4.99 -2.47 0.93
N GLU A 24 6.22 -2.92 1.04
CA GLU A 24 7.24 -2.35 1.89
C GLU A 24 8.00 -1.28 1.10
N GLN A 25 8.07 -0.05 1.61
CA GLN A 25 8.83 1.04 1.00
C GLN A 25 9.66 1.81 2.02
N ASP A 26 10.79 2.30 1.54
CA ASP A 26 11.69 3.16 2.30
C ASP A 26 11.19 4.62 2.24
N PRO A 27 10.87 5.25 3.38
CA PRO A 27 10.37 6.62 3.39
C PRO A 27 11.38 7.66 2.88
N ALA A 28 12.69 7.35 2.85
CA ALA A 28 13.73 8.25 2.34
C ALA A 28 13.61 8.54 0.83
N HIS A 29 12.75 7.80 0.14
CA HIS A 29 12.59 7.88 -1.31
C HIS A 29 11.18 8.24 -1.77
N LEU A 30 10.31 8.62 -0.84
CA LEU A 30 9.01 9.20 -1.16
C LEU A 30 9.20 10.61 -1.73
N PRO A 31 8.39 11.02 -2.73
CA PRO A 31 8.39 12.41 -3.16
C PRO A 31 8.05 13.32 -1.95
N PRO A 32 8.65 14.52 -1.84
CA PRO A 32 8.45 15.41 -0.70
C PRO A 32 6.98 15.77 -0.45
N SER A 33 6.11 15.67 -1.45
CA SER A 33 4.65 15.83 -1.30
C SER A 33 3.97 14.71 -0.52
N ALA A 34 4.48 13.48 -0.55
CA ALA A 34 3.97 12.35 0.23
C ALA A 34 4.45 12.38 1.68
N SER A 35 5.55 13.09 1.95
CA SER A 35 6.10 13.24 3.31
C SER A 35 5.20 14.06 4.26
N VAL A 36 4.23 14.81 3.73
CA VAL A 36 3.33 15.69 4.50
C VAL A 36 2.20 14.92 5.19
N ALA A 37 1.85 13.71 4.70
CA ALA A 37 0.82 12.87 5.32
C ALA A 37 1.34 12.04 6.51
N PHE A 38 2.64 12.04 6.73
CA PHE A 38 3.27 11.39 7.87
C PHE A 38 3.30 12.36 9.03
N SER A 39 2.36 12.16 9.96
CA SER A 39 2.52 12.72 11.30
C SER A 39 3.93 12.38 11.80
N SER A 40 4.53 13.32 12.52
CA SER A 40 5.92 13.43 12.97
C SER A 40 6.55 12.24 13.73
N ASN A 41 5.94 11.05 13.68
CA ASN A 41 6.31 9.85 14.42
C ASN A 41 6.93 8.74 13.56
N ILE A 42 6.95 8.87 12.23
CA ILE A 42 7.78 7.98 11.40
C ILE A 42 9.19 8.54 11.38
N GLY A 43 10.04 8.01 12.28
CA GLY A 43 11.47 8.29 12.24
C GLY A 43 12.00 7.98 10.84
N LYS A 44 12.89 8.84 10.33
CA LYS A 44 13.47 8.75 8.97
C LYS A 44 14.14 7.40 8.65
N ASP A 45 14.34 6.55 9.65
CA ASP A 45 15.00 5.24 9.56
C ASP A 45 14.04 4.05 9.70
N LYS A 46 12.71 4.27 9.69
CA LYS A 46 11.72 3.19 9.86
C LYS A 46 11.09 2.79 8.53
N THR A 47 11.14 1.50 8.22
CA THR A 47 10.39 0.87 7.13
C THR A 47 8.89 1.22 7.23
N VAL A 48 8.29 1.62 6.11
CA VAL A 48 6.86 1.94 6.03
C VAL A 48 6.16 0.94 5.12
N TYR A 49 4.97 0.53 5.51
CA TYR A 49 4.13 -0.38 4.73
C TYR A 49 2.98 0.40 4.12
N TYR A 50 2.83 0.35 2.81
CA TYR A 50 1.74 1.03 2.10
C TYR A 50 0.73 0.05 1.57
N LEU A 51 -0.53 0.35 1.86
CA LEU A 51 -1.67 -0.27 1.21
C LEU A 51 -2.16 0.68 0.12
N HIS A 52 -1.86 0.34 -1.13
CA HIS A 52 -2.30 1.06 -2.31
C HIS A 52 -3.63 0.51 -2.81
N PHE A 53 -4.55 1.40 -3.17
CA PHE A 53 -5.86 1.08 -3.72
C PHE A 53 -5.95 1.56 -5.15
N GLY A 54 -6.47 0.72 -6.05
CA GLY A 54 -6.56 1.03 -7.47
C GLY A 54 -5.27 0.75 -8.21
N LYS A 55 -5.21 1.22 -9.46
CA LYS A 55 -4.06 1.02 -10.35
C LYS A 55 -2.78 1.53 -9.71
N TYR A 56 -1.70 0.82 -9.97
CA TYR A 56 -0.37 1.19 -9.51
C TYR A 56 0.63 1.11 -10.65
N LEU A 57 1.70 1.88 -10.54
CA LEU A 57 2.83 1.89 -11.45
C LEU A 57 4.07 1.47 -10.67
N ILE A 58 4.89 0.63 -11.29
CA ILE A 58 6.21 0.25 -10.78
C ILE A 58 7.25 0.92 -11.68
N ASP A 59 8.12 1.74 -11.10
CA ASP A 59 9.21 2.38 -11.85
C ASP A 59 10.41 1.43 -12.06
N GLU A 60 11.42 1.91 -12.81
CA GLU A 60 12.64 1.15 -13.10
C GLU A 60 13.45 0.74 -11.85
N LYS A 61 13.18 1.38 -10.71
CA LYS A 61 13.85 1.12 -9.42
C LYS A 61 12.97 0.29 -8.47
N GLY A 62 11.79 -0.16 -8.93
CA GLY A 62 10.85 -0.98 -8.17
C GLY A 62 9.94 -0.19 -7.24
N TYR A 63 9.86 1.14 -7.36
CA TYR A 63 8.94 1.93 -6.56
C TYR A 63 7.53 1.78 -7.05
N VAL A 64 6.67 1.42 -6.12
CA VAL A 64 5.24 1.43 -6.34
C VAL A 64 4.70 2.82 -6.06
N SER A 65 3.95 3.36 -7.00
CA SER A 65 3.09 4.51 -6.79
C SER A 65 1.66 4.13 -7.14
N SER A 66 0.71 4.58 -6.33
CA SER A 66 -0.71 4.43 -6.65
C SER A 66 -1.15 5.59 -7.54
N ASP A 67 -1.96 5.27 -8.54
CA ASP A 67 -2.70 6.25 -9.36
C ASP A 67 -3.95 6.79 -8.63
N SER A 68 -4.23 6.30 -7.41
CA SER A 68 -5.39 6.68 -6.62
C SER A 68 -4.99 7.01 -5.18
N SER A 69 -5.25 6.11 -4.23
CA SER A 69 -5.05 6.39 -2.80
C SER A 69 -4.16 5.36 -2.14
N SER A 70 -3.39 5.81 -1.16
CA SER A 70 -2.46 4.99 -0.41
C SER A 70 -2.63 5.26 1.08
N ARG A 71 -2.56 4.21 1.90
CA ARG A 71 -2.56 4.33 3.36
C ARG A 71 -1.28 3.73 3.94
N PRO A 72 -0.53 4.48 4.76
CA PRO A 72 0.66 3.95 5.40
C PRO A 72 0.37 3.27 6.74
N PHE A 73 1.24 2.31 7.08
CA PHE A 73 1.22 1.53 8.32
C PHE A 73 2.64 1.27 8.81
N LEU A 74 2.79 0.97 10.11
CA LEU A 74 4.08 0.69 10.73
C LEU A 74 4.43 -0.81 10.72
N SER A 75 3.47 -1.67 10.38
CA SER A 75 3.70 -3.11 10.21
C SER A 75 2.77 -3.72 9.17
N VAL A 76 3.20 -4.85 8.61
CA VAL A 76 2.37 -5.70 7.73
C VAL A 76 1.08 -6.11 8.44
N GLN A 77 1.15 -6.46 9.73
CA GLN A 77 -0.01 -6.91 10.50
C GLN A 77 -1.07 -5.81 10.64
N GLU A 78 -0.66 -4.56 10.90
CA GLU A 78 -1.57 -3.43 10.95
C GLU A 78 -2.24 -3.16 9.60
N ALA A 79 -1.47 -3.20 8.51
CA ALA A 79 -1.98 -2.98 7.15
C ALA A 79 -3.00 -4.05 6.75
N MET A 80 -2.67 -5.32 6.98
CA MET A 80 -3.54 -6.46 6.72
C MET A 80 -4.81 -6.40 7.58
N GLY A 81 -4.66 -6.17 8.89
CA GLY A 81 -5.79 -6.06 9.80
C GLY A 81 -6.70 -4.87 9.47
N TYR A 82 -6.15 -3.77 8.96
CA TYR A 82 -6.96 -2.67 8.43
C TYR A 82 -7.77 -3.11 7.20
N ALA A 83 -7.11 -3.72 6.20
CA ALA A 83 -7.77 -4.17 4.97
C ALA A 83 -8.92 -5.14 5.27
N GLU A 84 -8.67 -6.18 6.07
CA GLU A 84 -9.64 -7.22 6.40
C GLU A 84 -10.84 -6.69 7.20
N ARG A 85 -10.67 -5.65 8.03
CA ARG A 85 -11.76 -5.08 8.84
C ARG A 85 -12.59 -4.04 8.09
N ASN A 86 -12.01 -3.37 7.11
CA ASN A 86 -12.63 -2.19 6.48
C ASN A 86 -13.08 -2.44 5.04
N ILE A 87 -12.68 -3.54 4.43
CA ILE A 87 -13.01 -3.87 3.03
C ILE A 87 -13.92 -5.09 3.02
N GLU A 88 -15.18 -4.88 2.66
CA GLU A 88 -16.25 -5.90 2.73
C GLU A 88 -15.98 -7.12 1.84
N ILE A 89 -15.48 -6.89 0.62
CA ILE A 89 -15.13 -7.96 -0.33
C ILE A 89 -13.71 -7.70 -0.78
N LEU A 90 -12.79 -8.43 -0.14
CA LEU A 90 -11.36 -8.40 -0.35
C LEU A 90 -10.89 -9.81 -0.71
N ASN A 91 -10.30 -9.95 -1.89
CA ASN A 91 -9.70 -11.19 -2.35
C ASN A 91 -8.21 -10.95 -2.51
N TRP A 92 -7.43 -11.54 -1.63
CA TRP A 92 -5.99 -11.58 -1.83
C TRP A 92 -5.63 -12.66 -2.84
N ASP A 93 -4.66 -12.37 -3.70
CA ASP A 93 -4.05 -13.41 -4.51
C ASP A 93 -3.33 -14.38 -3.57
N MET A 94 -3.56 -15.67 -3.77
CA MET A 94 -2.80 -16.69 -3.06
C MET A 94 -1.38 -16.67 -3.64
N ASP A 95 -0.37 -16.54 -2.77
CA ASP A 95 1.03 -16.59 -3.16
C ASP A 95 1.29 -17.83 -4.04
N GLN A 96 1.92 -17.67 -5.20
CA GLN A 96 2.44 -18.78 -6.02
C GLN A 96 3.68 -19.41 -5.38
#